data_AF-A0A553KRW2-F1
#
_entry.id   AF-A0A553KRW2-F1
#
_cell.length_a   1.000
_cell.length_b   1.000
_cell.length_c   1.000
_cell.angle_alpha   90.00
_cell.angle_beta   90.00
_cell.angle_gamma   90.00
#
_symmetry.space_group_name_H-M   'P 1'
#
loop_
_entity.id
_entity.type
_entity.pdbx_description
1 polymer ?
#
loop_
_entity_poly.entity_id
_entity_poly.type
_entity_poly.pdbx_seq_one_letter_code
_entity_poly.pdbx_strand_id
1 'polypeptide(L)'
;MRGSRGRTNRAISPAVIVHTPQVVDRSPGQNDDPGQLIQKLAKEMAQALMQQQLQPERNRKNTLTVKEALEEVFENSISEYKLYAMLREGKIPHVKIGSKYLLRRDTLEAWMRQQEEMGAGL
;
A
#
# COMPACT_ATOMS: atom_id res chain seq x y z
N MET A 1 -66.08 26.51 -17.12
CA MET A 1 -65.91 25.12 -17.62
C MET A 1 -64.52 24.63 -17.20
N ARG A 2 -64.45 23.37 -16.71
CA ARG A 2 -63.32 22.39 -16.66
C ARG A 2 -61.88 22.93 -16.61
N GLY A 3 -60.97 22.52 -15.73
CA GLY A 3 -60.88 21.29 -14.94
C GLY A 3 -59.48 20.67 -15.08
N SER A 4 -58.71 20.72 -13.99
CA SER A 4 -57.70 19.75 -13.51
C SER A 4 -56.47 19.37 -14.37
N ARG A 5 -55.27 19.46 -13.75
CA ARG A 5 -54.46 18.37 -13.14
C ARG A 5 -53.03 18.90 -12.93
N GLY A 6 -52.52 18.99 -11.69
CA GLY A 6 -51.70 17.98 -11.01
C GLY A 6 -50.21 18.29 -11.26
N ARG A 7 -49.24 18.31 -10.34
CA ARG A 7 -48.98 17.71 -9.01
C ARG A 7 -47.86 18.58 -8.38
N THR A 8 -47.98 19.05 -7.12
CA THR A 8 -47.24 18.57 -5.92
C THR A 8 -45.75 18.29 -6.13
N ASN A 9 -44.79 18.62 -5.27
CA ASN A 9 -44.76 19.28 -3.97
C ASN A 9 -43.28 19.52 -3.64
N ARG A 10 -43.01 20.67 -3.00
CA ARG A 10 -42.08 20.88 -1.88
C ARG A 10 -40.63 20.39 -1.94
N ALA A 11 -39.75 21.38 -1.80
CA ALA A 11 -38.43 21.27 -1.20
C ALA A 11 -38.47 20.47 0.11
N ILE A 12 -37.50 19.57 0.28
CA ILE A 12 -37.18 18.91 1.55
C ILE A 12 -35.67 19.04 1.75
N SER A 13 -35.26 20.09 2.44
CA SER A 13 -34.19 20.00 3.44
C SER A 13 -34.90 19.89 4.81
N PRO A 14 -34.26 19.55 5.93
CA PRO A 14 -32.93 18.95 6.20
C PRO A 14 -33.06 17.72 7.14
N ALA A 15 -31.96 17.07 7.54
CA ALA A 15 -31.91 16.36 8.83
C ALA A 15 -30.47 16.25 9.34
N VAL A 16 -30.11 17.13 10.26
CA VAL A 16 -29.01 16.92 11.21
C VAL A 16 -29.40 15.71 12.06
N ILE A 17 -28.70 14.59 11.88
CA ILE A 17 -28.93 13.40 12.70
C ILE A 17 -28.26 13.63 14.04
N VAL A 18 -29.05 14.12 14.99
CA VAL A 18 -28.75 14.09 16.42
C VAL A 18 -28.63 12.62 16.81
N HIS A 19 -27.42 12.16 17.13
CA HIS A 19 -27.26 10.88 17.82
C HIS A 19 -27.76 11.07 19.25
N THR A 20 -28.99 10.64 19.51
CA THR A 20 -29.43 10.40 20.89
C THR A 20 -28.57 9.28 21.49
N PRO A 21 -28.09 9.41 22.73
CA PRO A 21 -27.41 8.32 23.41
C PRO A 21 -28.40 7.17 23.56
N GLN A 22 -28.05 6.01 22.99
CA GLN A 22 -28.80 4.77 23.15
C GLN A 22 -28.89 4.45 24.65
N VAL A 23 -30.09 4.56 25.22
CA VAL A 23 -30.38 4.02 26.55
C VAL A 23 -30.34 2.51 26.42
N VAL A 24 -29.27 1.91 26.93
CA VAL A 24 -29.12 0.46 27.04
C VAL A 24 -30.07 -0.02 28.12
N ASP A 25 -31.16 -0.67 27.71
CA ASP A 25 -32.04 -1.43 28.58
C ASP A 25 -31.23 -2.56 29.24
N ARG A 26 -30.92 -2.39 30.53
CA ARG A 26 -30.25 -3.40 31.35
C ARG A 26 -31.32 -4.35 31.91
N SER A 27 -31.60 -5.42 31.18
CA SER A 27 -32.23 -6.60 31.77
C SER A 27 -31.24 -7.29 32.74
N PRO A 28 -31.66 -7.66 33.96
CA PRO A 28 -30.77 -8.19 34.98
C PRO A 28 -30.57 -9.70 34.75
N GLY A 29 -29.32 -10.15 34.57
CA GLY A 29 -29.05 -11.58 34.74
C GLY A 29 -27.89 -12.23 34.00
N GLN A 30 -27.02 -11.53 33.27
CA GLN A 30 -25.94 -12.26 32.58
C GLN A 30 -24.77 -11.38 32.15
N ASN A 31 -23.79 -11.13 33.04
CA ASN A 31 -22.41 -10.76 32.67
C ASN A 31 -21.48 -10.61 33.89
N ASP A 32 -21.54 -11.51 34.88
CA ASP A 32 -20.65 -11.47 36.06
C ASP A 32 -19.59 -12.59 36.07
N ASP A 33 -19.27 -13.18 34.91
CA ASP A 33 -18.18 -14.16 34.80
C ASP A 33 -16.84 -13.44 34.47
N PRO A 34 -15.89 -13.31 35.43
CA PRO A 34 -14.62 -12.64 35.19
C PRO A 34 -13.80 -13.29 34.06
N GLY A 35 -14.00 -14.59 33.83
CA GLY A 35 -13.35 -15.33 32.74
C GLY A 35 -13.78 -14.88 31.34
N GLN A 36 -15.01 -14.37 31.16
CA GLN A 36 -15.49 -13.91 29.85
C GLN A 36 -14.91 -12.54 29.48
N LEU A 37 -14.69 -11.68 30.48
CA LEU A 37 -14.05 -10.37 30.29
C LEU A 37 -12.58 -10.51 29.89
N ILE A 38 -11.86 -11.45 30.52
CA ILE A 38 -10.47 -11.79 30.20
C ILE A 38 -10.38 -12.33 28.75
N GLN A 39 -11.30 -13.21 28.36
CA GLN A 39 -11.34 -13.75 27.00
C GLN A 39 -11.62 -12.67 25.95
N LYS A 40 -12.54 -11.74 26.23
CA LYS A 40 -12.86 -10.62 25.34
C LYS A 40 -11.65 -9.70 25.14
N LEU A 41 -10.97 -9.35 26.23
CA LEU A 41 -9.75 -8.53 26.19
C LEU A 41 -8.60 -9.26 25.45
N ALA A 42 -8.41 -10.56 25.72
CA ALA A 42 -7.42 -11.37 25.03
C ALA A 42 -7.66 -11.44 23.51
N LYS A 43 -8.93 -11.59 23.10
CA LYS A 43 -9.32 -11.59 21.68
C LYS A 43 -9.08 -10.25 21.01
N GLU A 44 -9.37 -9.15 21.69
CA GLU A 44 -9.16 -7.79 21.19
C GLU A 44 -7.66 -7.47 21.04
N MET A 45 -6.84 -7.86 22.01
CA MET A 45 -5.38 -7.72 21.92
C MET A 45 -4.78 -8.60 20.82
N ALA A 46 -5.25 -9.83 20.66
CA ALA A 46 -4.81 -10.71 19.57
C ALA A 46 -5.14 -10.09 18.19
N GLN A 47 -6.32 -9.48 18.03
CA GLN A 47 -6.70 -8.77 16.82
C GLN A 47 -5.83 -7.54 16.54
N ALA A 48 -5.49 -6.77 17.58
CA ALA A 48 -4.63 -5.59 17.45
C ALA A 48 -3.19 -5.96 17.05
N LEU A 49 -2.64 -7.02 17.66
CA LEU A 49 -1.32 -7.56 17.30
C LEU A 49 -1.28 -8.10 15.86
N MET A 50 -2.37 -8.74 15.41
CA MET A 50 -2.49 -9.25 14.03
C MET A 50 -2.47 -8.12 12.99
N GLN A 51 -3.10 -6.98 13.28
CA GLN A 51 -3.09 -5.81 12.39
C GLN A 51 -1.69 -5.19 12.27
N GLN A 52 -0.85 -5.33 13.29
CA GLN A 52 0.47 -4.72 13.32
C GLN A 52 1.53 -5.49 12.51
N GLN A 53 1.26 -6.74 12.10
CA GLN A 53 2.22 -7.59 11.37
C GLN A 53 2.23 -7.40 9.84
N LEU A 54 1.44 -6.48 9.27
CA LEU A 54 1.30 -6.34 7.80
C LEU A 54 2.06 -5.18 7.16
N GLN A 55 3.09 -4.60 7.78
CA GLN A 55 3.90 -3.59 7.10
C GLN A 55 5.42 -3.81 7.23
N PRO A 56 5.99 -4.79 6.51
CA PRO A 56 7.42 -4.76 6.23
C PRO A 56 7.69 -3.83 5.02
N GLU A 57 8.51 -2.79 5.22
CA GLU A 57 9.37 -2.15 4.20
C GLU A 57 8.73 -1.38 3.00
N ARG A 58 7.53 -0.79 3.13
CA ARG A 58 6.86 -0.11 2.00
C ARG A 58 7.40 1.28 1.61
N ASN A 59 8.59 1.68 2.06
CA ASN A 59 9.16 3.00 1.73
C ASN A 59 10.59 2.94 1.17
N ARG A 60 10.90 1.90 0.38
CA ARG A 60 12.08 1.95 -0.47
C ARG A 60 11.69 2.62 -1.78
N LYS A 61 12.45 3.65 -2.17
CA LYS A 61 12.22 4.38 -3.41
C LYS A 61 12.36 3.39 -4.57
N ASN A 62 11.38 3.34 -5.46
CA ASN A 62 11.49 2.52 -6.68
C ASN A 62 12.51 3.12 -7.67
N THR A 63 12.76 4.42 -7.61
CA THR A 63 13.75 5.10 -8.45
C THR A 63 15.07 5.24 -7.69
N LEU A 64 16.12 4.67 -8.27
CA LEU A 64 17.48 4.65 -7.77
C LEU A 64 18.40 5.48 -8.68
N THR A 65 19.37 6.13 -8.07
CA THR A 65 20.54 6.67 -8.77
C THR A 65 21.52 5.55 -9.12
N VAL A 66 22.51 5.84 -9.95
CA VAL A 66 23.55 4.88 -10.34
C VAL A 66 24.27 4.30 -9.12
N LYS A 67 24.59 5.14 -8.14
CA LYS A 67 25.26 4.71 -6.90
C LYS A 67 24.37 3.82 -6.03
N GLU A 68 23.11 4.22 -5.83
CA GLU A 68 22.14 3.41 -5.08
C GLU A 68 21.88 2.06 -5.77
N ALA A 69 21.76 2.03 -7.10
CA ALA A 69 21.60 0.78 -7.83
C ALA A 69 22.83 -0.13 -7.72
N LEU A 70 24.05 0.44 -7.69
CA LEU A 70 25.28 -0.31 -7.49
C LEU A 70 25.29 -1.04 -6.15
N GLU A 71 24.90 -0.33 -5.08
CA GLU A 71 24.89 -0.85 -3.72
C GLU A 71 23.72 -1.81 -3.47
N GLU A 72 22.52 -1.47 -3.94
CA GLU A 72 21.28 -2.18 -3.58
C GLU A 72 20.91 -3.33 -4.53
N VAL A 73 21.27 -3.24 -5.81
CA VAL A 73 20.84 -4.21 -6.84
C VAL A 73 22.02 -5.05 -7.31
N PHE A 74 23.17 -4.41 -7.53
CA PHE A 74 24.38 -5.12 -7.99
C PHE A 74 25.30 -5.55 -6.84
N GLU A 75 24.97 -5.20 -5.59
CA GLU A 75 25.72 -5.55 -4.37
C GLU A 75 27.24 -5.27 -4.50
N ASN A 76 27.60 -4.17 -5.18
CA ASN A 76 28.99 -3.79 -5.50
C ASN A 76 29.79 -4.83 -6.30
N SER A 77 29.12 -5.74 -7.01
CA SER A 77 29.74 -6.77 -7.86
C SER A 77 30.43 -6.21 -9.11
N ILE A 78 30.05 -4.99 -9.52
CA ILE A 78 30.64 -4.28 -10.67
C ILE A 78 31.12 -2.90 -10.26
N SER A 79 32.05 -2.32 -11.03
CA SER A 79 32.50 -0.95 -10.80
C SER A 79 31.49 0.08 -11.32
N GLU A 80 31.40 1.22 -10.64
CA GLU A 80 30.56 2.35 -11.05
C GLU A 80 30.86 2.79 -12.49
N TYR A 81 32.15 2.82 -12.87
CA TYR A 81 32.57 3.13 -14.23
C TYR A 81 31.99 2.15 -15.26
N LYS A 82 32.02 0.85 -14.97
CA LYS A 82 31.46 -0.17 -15.86
C LYS A 82 29.94 -0.03 -15.98
N LEU A 83 29.27 0.26 -14.87
CA LEU A 83 27.83 0.53 -14.88
C LEU A 83 27.49 1.73 -15.77
N TYR A 84 28.21 2.85 -15.65
CA TYR A 84 28.03 3.99 -16.55
C TYR A 84 28.30 3.66 -18.02
N ALA A 85 29.32 2.85 -18.31
CA ALA A 85 29.59 2.43 -19.68
C ALA A 85 28.41 1.63 -20.26
N MET A 86 27.88 0.66 -19.50
CA MET A 86 26.72 -0.14 -19.92
C MET A 86 25.44 0.69 -20.09
N LEU A 87 25.26 1.72 -19.25
CA LEU A 87 24.15 2.67 -19.39
C LEU A 87 24.29 3.51 -20.66
N ARG A 88 25.49 4.00 -20.98
CA ARG A 88 25.73 4.74 -22.23
C ARG A 88 25.57 3.87 -23.47
N GLU A 89 25.95 2.60 -23.38
CA GLU A 89 25.76 1.59 -24.44
C GLU A 89 24.29 1.17 -24.59
N GLY A 90 23.41 1.53 -23.65
CA GLY A 90 21.99 1.17 -23.70
C GLY A 90 21.70 -0.30 -23.41
N LYS A 91 22.64 -1.03 -22.80
CA LYS A 91 22.48 -2.46 -22.47
C LYS A 91 21.56 -2.69 -21.27
N ILE A 92 21.53 -1.72 -20.36
CA ILE A 92 20.74 -1.76 -19.13
C ILE A 92 19.55 -0.80 -19.27
N PRO A 93 18.33 -1.22 -18.89
CA PRO A 93 17.16 -0.35 -18.94
C PRO A 93 17.34 0.83 -17.99
N HIS A 94 17.28 2.04 -18.54
CA HIS A 94 17.49 3.26 -17.78
C HIS A 94 16.65 4.42 -18.33
N VAL A 95 16.45 5.44 -17.49
CA VAL A 95 15.85 6.70 -17.89
C VAL A 95 16.89 7.80 -17.70
N LYS A 96 17.26 8.46 -18.79
CA LYS A 96 18.16 9.62 -18.74
C LYS A 96 17.35 10.90 -18.60
N ILE A 97 17.56 11.64 -17.52
CA ILE A 97 16.94 12.94 -17.28
C ILE A 97 18.04 13.99 -17.16
N GLY A 98 18.21 14.79 -18.21
CA GLY A 98 19.30 15.76 -18.31
C GLY A 98 20.67 15.08 -18.27
N SER A 99 21.45 15.38 -17.22
CA SER A 99 22.77 14.80 -16.97
C SER A 99 22.76 13.54 -16.11
N LYS A 100 21.60 13.14 -15.56
CA LYS A 100 21.48 12.03 -14.61
C LYS A 100 20.86 10.79 -15.25
N TYR A 101 21.31 9.63 -14.78
CA TYR A 101 20.69 8.33 -15.07
C TYR A 101 19.87 7.90 -13.86
N LEU A 102 18.60 7.57 -14.10
CA LEU A 102 17.68 7.02 -13.13
C LEU A 102 17.33 5.60 -13.51
N LEU A 103 17.30 4.74 -12.51
CA LEU A 103 17.12 3.32 -12.63
C LEU A 103 15.93 2.92 -11.80
N ARG A 104 14.99 2.16 -12.38
CA ARG A 104 13.89 1.60 -11.60
C ARG A 104 14.32 0.25 -11.05
N ARG A 105 14.17 0.06 -9.75
CA ARG A 105 14.54 -1.18 -9.06
C ARG A 105 13.85 -2.39 -9.71
N ASP A 106 12.52 -2.34 -9.82
CA ASP A 106 11.73 -3.44 -10.38
C ASP A 106 12.18 -3.81 -11.81
N THR A 107 12.53 -2.79 -12.60
CA THR A 107 12.95 -2.97 -14.00
C THR A 107 14.35 -3.58 -14.09
N LEU A 108 15.27 -3.19 -13.22
CA LEU A 108 16.60 -3.79 -13.15
C LEU A 108 16.54 -5.25 -12.71
N GLU A 109 15.75 -5.56 -11.69
CA GLU A 109 15.57 -6.94 -11.21
C GLU A 109 14.97 -7.83 -12.29
N ALA A 110 13.92 -7.36 -12.98
CA ALA A 110 13.32 -8.08 -14.10
C ALA A 110 14.31 -8.30 -15.25
N TRP A 111 15.13 -7.28 -15.57
CA TRP A 111 16.17 -7.40 -16.59
C TRP A 111 17.24 -8.42 -16.22
N MET A 112 17.71 -8.44 -14.96
CA MET A 112 18.70 -9.43 -14.52
C MET A 112 18.18 -10.86 -14.66
N ARG A 113 16.94 -11.11 -14.22
CA ARG A 113 16.30 -12.43 -14.40
C ARG A 113 16.25 -12.85 -15.87
N GLN A 114 15.90 -11.94 -16.77
CA GLN A 114 15.92 -12.21 -18.22
C GLN A 114 17.33 -12.52 -18.74
N GLN A 115 18.35 -11.81 -18.27
CA GLN A 115 19.74 -12.09 -18.65
C GLN A 115 20.20 -13.46 -18.15
N GLU A 116 19.82 -13.84 -16.93
CA GLU A 116 20.12 -15.16 -16.36
C GLU A 116 19.44 -16.27 -17.16
N GLU A 117 18.17 -16.11 -17.53
CA GLU A 117 17.43 -17.07 -18.36
C GLU A 117 18.05 -17.22 -19.76
N MET A 118 18.47 -16.11 -20.38
CA MET A 118 19.13 -16.14 -21.70
C MET A 118 20.54 -16.72 -21.62
N GLY A 119 21.28 -16.43 -20.55
CA GLY A 119 22.66 -16.87 -20.36
C GLY A 119 22.79 -18.31 -19.87
N ALA A 120 21.83 -18.81 -19.08
CA ALA A 120 21.79 -20.18 -18.57
C ALA A 120 21.30 -21.20 -19.62
N GLY A 121 20.89 -20.74 -20.81
CA GLY A 121 20.50 -21.57 -21.94
C GLY A 121 21.65 -21.96 -22.90
N LEU A 122 22.91 -21.70 -22.52
CA LEU A 122 24.13 -22.09 -23.24
C LEU A 122 24.93 -23.12 -22.45
#